data_AF-A0A7Z7JA16-F1
#
_entry.id   AF-A0A7Z7JA16-F1
#
_cell.length_a   1.000
_cell.length_b   1.000
_cell.length_c   1.000
_cell.angle_alpha   90.00
_cell.angle_beta   90.00
_cell.angle_gamma   90.00
#
_symmetry.space_group_name_H-M   'P 1'
#
loop_
_entity.id
_entity.type
_entity.pdbx_description
1 polymer ?
#
loop_
_entity_poly.entity_id
_entity_poly.type
_entity_poly.pdbx_seq_one_letter_code
_entity_poly.pdbx_strand_id
1 'polypeptide(L)'
;MVAVVSRRIRYNLGLFVLGYCRDFAMLIVLSPAKSLDYETPARIKTHTLPRFIDRSAALIERLRRLAPQDVGALMDISDKLAVLNVTRYADWSPTFTAANSKQAVLAFNGDVYDGLDAKSLSADDLGFAQKHLRILSGLYGVLRPLDWMQPYRLEMGTRLDNAAGKDLYAFWGDDVTQMLNADMAALKQEGAPVLVNLASEEYFKVVRPKVLQARIVTPVFEDWKGGRYKIISFHAKRARGTMARYAVTHRVTDPEKLKRFAEDGYAFDKAASDATRWVFRRRPED
;
A
#
# COMPACT_ATOMS: atom_id res chain seq x y z
N MET A 1 -46.99 31.12 60.06
CA MET A 1 -46.68 32.11 59.01
C MET A 1 -45.18 32.11 58.78
N VAL A 2 -44.67 31.19 57.93
CA VAL A 2 -43.28 31.19 57.47
C VAL A 2 -43.27 30.68 56.04
N ALA A 3 -42.63 31.46 55.16
CA ALA A 3 -42.70 31.41 53.72
C ALA A 3 -41.81 30.32 53.09
N VAL A 4 -42.29 29.74 51.99
CA VAL A 4 -41.51 28.88 51.08
C VAL A 4 -40.79 29.75 50.06
N VAL A 5 -39.45 29.76 50.08
CA VAL A 5 -38.61 30.38 49.06
C VAL A 5 -38.00 29.27 48.20
N SER A 6 -38.46 29.16 46.95
CA SER A 6 -37.89 28.27 45.93
C SER A 6 -36.70 28.97 45.26
N ARG A 7 -35.49 28.41 45.42
CA ARG A 7 -34.30 28.78 44.62
C ARG A 7 -34.16 27.78 43.47
N ARG A 8 -34.38 28.25 42.24
CA ARG A 8 -33.99 27.54 41.00
C ARG A 8 -32.49 27.69 40.79
N ILE A 9 -31.76 26.58 40.81
CA ILE A 9 -30.38 26.50 40.34
C ILE A 9 -30.44 26.30 38.82
N ARG A 10 -29.93 27.28 38.05
CA ARG A 10 -29.67 27.10 36.61
C ARG A 10 -28.29 26.50 36.45
N TYR A 11 -28.21 25.25 36.00
CA TYR A 11 -26.96 24.70 35.48
C TYR A 11 -26.79 25.17 34.04
N ASN A 12 -25.74 25.95 33.81
CA ASN A 12 -25.29 26.35 32.49
C ASN A 12 -24.53 25.16 31.89
N LEU A 13 -25.18 24.36 31.04
CA LEU A 13 -24.52 23.27 30.33
C LEU A 13 -23.69 23.87 29.19
N GLY A 14 -22.38 24.00 29.42
CA GLY A 14 -21.43 24.37 28.38
C GLY A 14 -21.44 23.35 27.25
N LEU A 15 -21.60 23.86 26.03
CA LEU A 15 -21.54 23.09 24.79
C LEU A 15 -20.08 22.66 24.53
N PHE A 16 -19.66 21.54 25.11
CA PHE A 16 -18.43 20.87 24.69
C PHE A 16 -18.69 20.24 23.31
N VAL A 17 -18.18 20.86 22.25
CA VAL A 17 -18.04 20.22 20.95
C VAL A 17 -16.91 19.19 21.10
N LEU A 18 -17.25 18.00 21.58
CA LEU A 18 -16.45 16.80 21.32
C LEU A 18 -16.39 16.66 19.80
N GLY A 19 -15.26 17.02 19.21
CA GLY A 19 -14.95 16.65 17.84
C GLY A 19 -14.92 15.13 17.79
N TYR A 20 -16.03 14.51 17.37
CA TYR A 20 -16.09 13.07 17.16
C TYR A 20 -14.95 12.70 16.20
N CYS A 21 -13.97 11.96 16.70
CA CYS A 21 -13.02 11.23 15.86
C CYS A 21 -13.87 10.26 15.04
N ARG A 22 -14.23 10.63 13.81
CA ARG A 22 -14.86 9.69 12.90
C ARG A 22 -13.80 8.68 12.51
N ASP A 23 -14.03 7.43 12.86
CA ASP A 23 -13.25 6.32 12.33
C ASP A 23 -13.65 6.14 10.86
N PHE A 24 -12.73 6.46 9.94
CA PHE A 24 -12.90 6.18 8.52
C PHE A 24 -12.34 4.79 8.21
N ALA A 25 -13.00 4.08 7.28
CA ALA A 25 -12.38 2.96 6.58
C ALA A 25 -11.31 3.49 5.61
N MET A 26 -10.14 3.80 6.15
CA MET A 26 -8.97 4.19 5.37
C MET A 26 -8.10 2.97 5.07
N LEU A 27 -7.85 2.74 3.77
CA LEU A 27 -6.92 1.73 3.29
C LEU A 27 -5.85 2.39 2.42
N ILE A 28 -4.58 2.07 2.67
CA ILE A 28 -3.43 2.57 1.91
C ILE A 28 -3.01 1.48 0.92
N VAL A 29 -2.69 1.86 -0.31
CA VAL A 29 -2.04 0.96 -1.29
C VAL A 29 -0.63 1.42 -1.63
N LEU A 30 0.30 0.47 -1.66
CA LEU A 30 1.69 0.66 -2.09
C LEU A 30 2.00 -0.16 -3.33
N SER A 31 3.01 0.29 -4.08
CA SER A 31 3.69 -0.55 -5.07
C SER A 31 4.57 -1.59 -4.38
N PRO A 32 4.81 -2.75 -5.03
CA PRO A 32 5.82 -3.70 -4.58
C PRO A 32 7.22 -3.19 -4.93
N ALA A 33 8.24 -3.94 -4.53
CA ALA A 33 9.62 -3.70 -4.95
C ALA A 33 10.13 -4.82 -5.87
N LYS A 34 11.11 -4.48 -6.72
CA LYS A 34 11.78 -5.45 -7.61
C LYS A 34 12.81 -6.30 -6.86
N SER A 35 13.50 -5.69 -5.89
CA SER A 35 14.45 -6.40 -5.04
C SER A 35 13.72 -7.03 -3.85
N LEU A 36 14.18 -8.21 -3.46
CA LEU A 36 13.60 -8.99 -2.38
C LEU A 36 14.71 -9.39 -1.38
N ASP A 37 14.37 -9.46 -0.11
CA ASP A 37 15.24 -9.87 0.98
C ASP A 37 14.65 -11.10 1.68
N TYR A 38 15.21 -12.27 1.37
CA TYR A 38 14.90 -13.54 2.03
C TYR A 38 16.01 -14.00 2.97
N GLU A 39 17.15 -13.27 2.99
CA GLU A 39 18.31 -13.60 3.82
C GLU A 39 18.14 -13.10 5.25
N THR A 40 17.55 -11.92 5.44
CA THR A 40 17.30 -11.37 6.78
C THR A 40 16.15 -12.15 7.45
N PRO A 41 16.37 -12.81 8.60
CA PRO A 41 15.32 -13.55 9.28
C PRO A 41 14.15 -12.65 9.67
N ALA A 42 12.92 -13.15 9.49
CA ALA A 42 11.74 -12.46 9.98
C ALA A 42 11.72 -12.47 11.52
N ARG A 43 11.57 -11.30 12.14
CA ARG A 43 11.48 -11.16 13.61
C ARG A 43 10.15 -11.64 14.19
N ILE A 44 9.16 -11.91 13.32
CA ILE A 44 7.82 -12.37 13.69
C ILE A 44 7.48 -13.68 12.98
N LYS A 45 6.75 -14.56 13.70
CA LYS A 45 6.21 -15.82 13.14
C LYS A 45 4.81 -15.64 12.55
N THR A 46 4.07 -14.63 13.00
CA THR A 46 2.72 -14.33 12.53
C THR A 46 2.73 -14.05 11.04
N HIS A 47 1.83 -14.71 10.33
CA HIS A 47 1.68 -14.58 8.89
C HIS A 47 0.23 -14.86 8.52
N THR A 48 -0.10 -14.50 7.29
CA THR A 48 -1.32 -14.89 6.59
C THR A 48 -0.96 -15.43 5.20
N LEU A 49 -1.93 -15.89 4.45
CA LEU A 49 -1.72 -16.37 3.07
C LEU A 49 -2.31 -15.40 2.05
N PRO A 50 -1.70 -15.28 0.84
CA PRO A 50 -2.29 -14.54 -0.26
C PRO A 50 -3.69 -15.05 -0.58
N ARG A 51 -4.56 -14.17 -1.05
CA ARG A 51 -5.98 -14.50 -1.30
C ARG A 51 -6.29 -14.91 -2.75
N PHE A 52 -5.30 -14.78 -3.63
CA PHE A 52 -5.41 -15.11 -5.06
C PHE A 52 -4.41 -16.19 -5.47
N ILE A 53 -4.23 -17.23 -4.65
CA ILE A 53 -3.22 -18.28 -4.90
C ILE A 53 -3.48 -18.99 -6.24
N ASP A 54 -4.72 -19.40 -6.52
CA ASP A 54 -5.05 -20.10 -7.77
C ASP A 54 -4.82 -19.23 -9.02
N ARG A 55 -5.13 -17.93 -8.92
CA ARG A 55 -4.83 -16.98 -9.99
C ARG A 55 -3.33 -16.76 -10.16
N SER A 56 -2.60 -16.67 -9.05
CA SER A 56 -1.13 -16.58 -9.07
C SER A 56 -0.52 -17.81 -9.74
N ALA A 57 -1.05 -19.01 -9.44
CA ALA A 57 -0.62 -20.27 -10.04
C ALA A 57 -0.84 -20.26 -11.57
N ALA A 58 -1.97 -19.74 -12.06
CA ALA A 58 -2.21 -19.62 -13.50
C ALA A 58 -1.17 -18.74 -14.21
N LEU A 59 -0.73 -17.64 -13.58
CA LEU A 59 0.35 -16.81 -14.11
C LEU A 59 1.70 -17.53 -14.07
N ILE A 60 2.00 -18.25 -12.98
CA ILE A 60 3.21 -19.07 -12.86
C ILE A 60 3.27 -20.15 -13.93
N GLU A 61 2.16 -20.85 -14.19
CA GLU A 61 2.09 -21.87 -15.25
C GLU A 61 2.36 -21.28 -16.64
N ARG A 62 1.93 -20.04 -16.89
CA ARG A 62 2.27 -19.33 -18.13
C ARG A 62 3.76 -18.97 -18.19
N LEU A 63 4.32 -18.49 -17.09
CA LEU A 63 5.73 -18.06 -16.99
C LEU A 63 6.71 -19.23 -17.07
N ARG A 64 6.36 -20.40 -16.51
CA ARG A 64 7.15 -21.64 -16.59
C ARG A 64 7.43 -22.13 -18.01
N ARG A 65 6.62 -21.71 -18.98
CA ARG A 65 6.77 -22.07 -20.40
C ARG A 65 7.75 -21.19 -21.15
N LEU A 66 8.22 -20.09 -20.56
CA LEU A 66 9.12 -19.16 -21.19
C LEU A 66 10.57 -19.58 -20.97
N ALA A 67 11.39 -19.53 -22.02
CA ALA A 67 12.83 -19.67 -21.86
C ALA A 67 13.43 -18.41 -21.20
N PRO A 68 14.62 -18.49 -20.57
CA PRO A 68 15.25 -17.32 -19.95
C PRO A 68 15.36 -16.11 -20.88
N GLN A 69 15.72 -16.31 -22.16
CA GLN A 69 15.77 -15.23 -23.15
C GLN A 69 14.42 -14.53 -23.37
N ASP A 70 13.31 -15.28 -23.34
CA ASP A 70 11.95 -14.72 -23.51
C ASP A 70 11.54 -13.92 -22.28
N VAL A 71 11.89 -14.40 -21.08
CA VAL A 71 11.67 -13.66 -19.83
C VAL A 71 12.51 -12.37 -19.80
N GLY A 72 13.76 -12.45 -20.27
CA GLY A 72 14.66 -11.31 -20.43
C GLY A 72 14.05 -10.21 -21.30
N ALA A 73 13.58 -10.60 -22.49
CA ALA A 73 12.92 -9.69 -23.43
C ALA A 73 11.57 -9.16 -22.89
N LEU A 74 10.75 -10.03 -22.27
CA LEU A 74 9.43 -9.67 -21.77
C LEU A 74 9.49 -8.62 -20.64
N MET A 75 10.49 -8.72 -19.76
CA MET A 75 10.60 -7.88 -18.57
C MET A 75 11.69 -6.80 -18.66
N ASP A 76 12.40 -6.73 -19.79
CA ASP A 76 13.55 -5.84 -20.02
C ASP A 76 14.59 -5.98 -18.89
N ILE A 77 15.14 -7.19 -18.76
CA ILE A 77 16.11 -7.57 -17.72
C ILE A 77 17.31 -8.31 -18.30
N SER A 78 18.43 -8.26 -17.57
CA SER A 78 19.64 -8.99 -17.94
C SER A 78 19.45 -10.50 -17.89
N ASP A 79 20.27 -11.24 -18.66
CA ASP A 79 20.25 -12.70 -18.72
C ASP A 79 20.35 -13.35 -17.33
N LYS A 80 21.24 -12.82 -16.48
CA LYS A 80 21.40 -13.29 -15.09
C LYS A 80 20.10 -13.19 -14.30
N LEU A 81 19.37 -12.08 -14.44
CA LEU A 81 18.09 -11.89 -13.77
C LEU A 81 16.99 -12.73 -14.41
N ALA A 82 17.04 -12.95 -15.72
CA ALA A 82 16.06 -13.79 -16.41
C ALA A 82 16.18 -15.26 -15.98
N VAL A 83 17.40 -15.81 -15.96
CA VAL A 83 17.66 -17.16 -15.42
C VAL A 83 17.18 -17.29 -13.98
N LEU A 84 17.53 -16.33 -13.12
CA LEU A 84 17.08 -16.31 -11.72
C LEU A 84 15.55 -16.38 -11.62
N ASN A 85 14.82 -15.63 -12.44
CA ASN A 85 13.36 -15.60 -12.35
C ASN A 85 12.72 -16.85 -12.97
N VAL A 86 13.28 -17.44 -14.02
CA VAL A 86 12.83 -18.75 -14.52
C VAL A 86 12.98 -19.82 -13.43
N THR A 87 14.09 -19.86 -12.71
CA THR A 87 14.27 -20.75 -11.55
C THR A 87 13.21 -20.48 -10.48
N ARG A 88 12.97 -19.21 -10.12
CA ARG A 88 11.90 -18.85 -9.17
C ARG A 88 10.52 -19.33 -9.61
N TYR A 89 10.18 -19.22 -10.90
CA TYR A 89 8.90 -19.71 -11.41
C TYR A 89 8.82 -21.24 -11.36
N ALA A 90 9.92 -21.94 -11.66
CA ALA A 90 10.00 -23.39 -11.52
C ALA A 90 9.81 -23.83 -10.06
N ASP A 91 10.45 -23.16 -9.11
CA ASP A 91 10.41 -23.48 -7.68
C ASP A 91 9.11 -23.05 -6.99
N TRP A 92 8.34 -22.15 -7.60
CA TRP A 92 7.11 -21.62 -6.99
C TRP A 92 6.08 -22.72 -6.72
N SER A 93 5.43 -22.68 -5.56
CA SER A 93 4.40 -23.65 -5.17
C SER A 93 3.15 -22.94 -4.61
N PRO A 94 1.94 -23.46 -4.83
CA PRO A 94 0.75 -22.96 -4.13
C PRO A 94 0.80 -23.25 -2.62
N THR A 95 1.73 -24.10 -2.15
CA THR A 95 1.93 -24.41 -0.73
C THR A 95 3.03 -23.54 -0.14
N PHE A 96 2.63 -22.62 0.74
CA PHE A 96 3.53 -21.67 1.40
C PHE A 96 4.00 -22.24 2.75
N THR A 97 5.30 -22.14 3.00
CA THR A 97 5.96 -22.59 4.23
C THR A 97 6.95 -21.53 4.69
N ALA A 98 7.38 -21.60 5.95
CA ALA A 98 8.42 -20.70 6.45
C ALA A 98 9.78 -20.85 5.73
N ALA A 99 10.00 -21.96 5.01
CA ALA A 99 11.24 -22.22 4.27
C ALA A 99 11.24 -21.60 2.86
N ASN A 100 10.07 -21.47 2.23
CA ASN A 100 9.96 -20.93 0.86
C ASN A 100 9.35 -19.52 0.81
N SER A 101 8.81 -19.04 1.93
CA SER A 101 8.01 -17.82 1.97
C SER A 101 8.41 -16.87 3.09
N LYS A 102 8.15 -15.58 2.86
CA LYS A 102 8.34 -14.51 3.85
C LYS A 102 7.19 -13.50 3.75
N GLN A 103 6.84 -12.86 4.86
CA GLN A 103 5.80 -11.83 4.90
C GLN A 103 6.13 -10.71 3.90
N ALA A 104 5.17 -10.31 3.06
CA ALA A 104 5.38 -9.37 1.97
C ALA A 104 6.08 -8.07 2.41
N VAL A 105 5.65 -7.49 3.52
CA VAL A 105 6.22 -6.24 4.05
C VAL A 105 7.66 -6.38 4.54
N LEU A 106 8.11 -7.61 4.84
CA LEU A 106 9.47 -7.92 5.28
C LEU A 106 10.34 -8.50 4.16
N ALA A 107 9.72 -8.89 3.04
CA ALA A 107 10.38 -9.48 1.87
C ALA A 107 10.72 -8.43 0.82
N PHE A 108 9.83 -7.47 0.55
CA PHE A 108 10.12 -6.42 -0.41
C PHE A 108 11.21 -5.47 0.10
N ASN A 109 12.13 -5.12 -0.80
CA ASN A 109 13.31 -4.31 -0.49
C ASN A 109 13.53 -3.23 -1.57
N GLY A 110 13.71 -1.97 -1.16
CA GLY A 110 13.90 -0.81 -2.03
C GLY A 110 13.21 0.44 -1.48
N ASP A 111 13.33 1.57 -2.17
CA ASP A 111 13.05 2.91 -1.63
C ASP A 111 11.74 3.06 -0.82
N VAL A 112 10.62 2.50 -1.31
CA VAL A 112 9.33 2.52 -0.58
C VAL A 112 9.42 1.76 0.74
N TYR A 113 10.11 0.63 0.75
CA TYR A 113 10.27 -0.22 1.92
C TYR A 113 11.37 0.27 2.86
N ASP A 114 12.36 1.02 2.34
CA ASP A 114 13.32 1.76 3.15
C ASP A 114 12.63 2.89 3.93
N GLY A 115 11.68 3.60 3.30
CA GLY A 115 10.86 4.61 3.98
C GLY A 115 9.85 4.00 4.96
N LEU A 116 9.26 2.84 4.61
CA LEU A 116 8.33 2.14 5.50
C LEU A 116 9.06 1.57 6.74
N ASP A 117 10.28 1.06 6.52
CA ASP A 117 11.13 0.40 7.51
C ASP A 117 10.37 -0.60 8.38
N ALA A 118 9.70 -1.55 7.73
CA ALA A 118 8.83 -2.51 8.41
C ALA A 118 9.58 -3.42 9.40
N LYS A 119 10.91 -3.54 9.25
CA LYS A 119 11.77 -4.33 10.14
C LYS A 119 11.89 -3.73 11.54
N SER A 120 11.65 -2.42 11.69
CA SER A 120 11.65 -1.72 12.99
C SER A 120 10.27 -1.59 13.63
N LEU A 121 9.21 -1.98 12.92
CA LEU A 121 7.84 -1.91 13.45
C LEU A 121 7.59 -2.97 14.51
N SER A 122 6.85 -2.60 15.56
CA SER A 122 6.41 -3.55 16.59
C SER A 122 5.36 -4.54 16.05
N ALA A 123 5.05 -5.59 16.82
CA ALA A 123 3.98 -6.52 16.46
C ALA A 123 2.61 -5.81 16.33
N ASP A 124 2.34 -4.83 17.19
CA ASP A 124 1.10 -4.04 17.15
C ASP A 124 1.05 -3.12 15.92
N ASP A 125 2.20 -2.52 15.55
CA ASP A 125 2.30 -1.72 14.32
C ASP A 125 2.05 -2.59 13.08
N LEU A 126 2.64 -3.79 13.04
CA LEU A 126 2.40 -4.75 11.97
C LEU A 126 0.95 -5.24 11.96
N GLY A 127 0.32 -5.41 13.13
CA GLY A 127 -1.10 -5.72 13.25
C GLY A 127 -2.00 -4.61 12.72
N PHE A 128 -1.64 -3.34 12.94
CA PHE A 128 -2.34 -2.20 12.36
C PHE A 128 -2.12 -2.13 10.84
N ALA A 129 -0.88 -2.26 10.38
CA ALA A 129 -0.54 -2.30 8.96
C ALA A 129 -1.31 -3.41 8.25
N GLN A 130 -1.42 -4.59 8.85
CA GLN A 130 -2.15 -5.73 8.29
C GLN A 130 -3.61 -5.39 7.96
N LYS A 131 -4.23 -4.49 8.72
CA LYS A 131 -5.60 -4.03 8.49
C LYS A 131 -5.66 -2.88 7.48
N HIS A 132 -4.76 -1.90 7.57
CA HIS A 132 -4.85 -0.62 6.87
C HIS A 132 -3.94 -0.46 5.65
N LEU A 133 -3.09 -1.44 5.33
CA LEU A 133 -2.14 -1.38 4.22
C LEU A 133 -2.34 -2.55 3.27
N ARG A 134 -2.22 -2.29 1.96
CA ARG A 134 -2.15 -3.31 0.91
C ARG A 134 -0.99 -3.01 -0.03
N ILE A 135 -0.41 -4.08 -0.58
CA ILE A 135 0.65 -3.99 -1.57
C ILE A 135 0.11 -4.57 -2.86
N LEU A 136 0.01 -3.75 -3.91
CA LEU A 136 -0.39 -4.22 -5.23
C LEU A 136 0.72 -5.11 -5.81
N SER A 137 0.36 -6.13 -6.57
CA SER A 137 1.32 -7.13 -7.08
C SER A 137 0.90 -7.64 -8.45
N GLY A 138 1.85 -7.71 -9.39
CA GLY A 138 1.57 -8.32 -10.69
C GLY A 138 1.23 -9.80 -10.59
N LEU A 139 1.88 -10.53 -9.67
CA LEU A 139 1.69 -11.97 -9.48
C LEU A 139 0.57 -12.32 -8.51
N TYR A 140 0.50 -11.62 -7.38
CA TYR A 140 -0.45 -11.94 -6.30
C TYR A 140 -1.71 -11.06 -6.30
N GLY A 141 -1.80 -10.10 -7.24
CA GLY A 141 -2.88 -9.13 -7.34
C GLY A 141 -2.79 -8.07 -6.24
N VAL A 142 -3.12 -8.48 -5.01
CA VAL A 142 -3.02 -7.65 -3.81
C VAL A 142 -2.60 -8.49 -2.60
N LEU A 143 -1.57 -8.04 -1.91
CA LEU A 143 -1.04 -8.65 -0.69
C LEU A 143 -1.37 -7.79 0.53
N ARG A 144 -1.63 -8.45 1.65
CA ARG A 144 -1.55 -7.83 2.98
C ARG A 144 -0.10 -7.87 3.48
N PRO A 145 0.31 -6.96 4.37
CA PRO A 145 1.68 -6.91 4.91
C PRO A 145 2.24 -8.25 5.39
N LEU A 146 1.42 -9.05 6.06
CA LEU A 146 1.79 -10.33 6.65
C LEU A 146 1.48 -11.53 5.74
N ASP A 147 0.97 -11.32 4.52
CA ASP A 147 0.82 -12.41 3.57
C ASP A 147 2.21 -12.95 3.22
N TRP A 148 2.38 -14.26 3.39
CA TRP A 148 3.55 -14.96 2.88
C TRP A 148 3.58 -14.88 1.36
N MET A 149 4.72 -14.45 0.82
CA MET A 149 5.01 -14.52 -0.60
C MET A 149 6.28 -15.33 -0.82
N GLN A 150 6.34 -15.97 -1.98
CA GLN A 150 7.54 -16.60 -2.53
C GLN A 150 8.22 -15.61 -3.48
N PRO A 151 9.54 -15.73 -3.70
CA PRO A 151 10.28 -14.78 -4.53
C PRO A 151 9.83 -14.85 -5.98
N TYR A 152 9.65 -13.69 -6.61
CA TYR A 152 9.23 -13.58 -7.99
C TYR A 152 9.70 -12.25 -8.59
N ARG A 153 9.60 -12.14 -9.92
CA ARG A 153 9.54 -10.85 -10.61
C ARG A 153 8.41 -10.90 -11.61
N LEU A 154 7.48 -9.95 -11.52
CA LEU A 154 6.40 -9.76 -12.47
C LEU A 154 5.80 -8.38 -12.21
N GLU A 155 6.31 -7.38 -12.90
CA GLU A 155 5.79 -6.01 -12.82
C GLU A 155 4.36 -5.93 -13.40
N MET A 156 3.49 -5.11 -12.82
CA MET A 156 2.08 -5.00 -13.25
C MET A 156 1.96 -4.53 -14.72
N GLY A 157 2.90 -3.72 -15.20
CA GLY A 157 2.94 -3.28 -16.60
C GLY A 157 3.34 -4.34 -17.62
N THR A 158 3.72 -5.56 -17.19
CA THR A 158 4.18 -6.63 -18.07
C THR A 158 3.07 -7.08 -19.03
N ARG A 159 3.38 -7.13 -20.33
CA ARG A 159 2.46 -7.62 -21.37
C ARG A 159 2.51 -9.14 -21.48
N LEU A 160 2.20 -9.82 -20.38
CA LEU A 160 2.08 -11.27 -20.33
C LEU A 160 0.69 -11.68 -20.85
N ASP A 161 0.66 -12.34 -22.00
CA ASP A 161 -0.56 -12.91 -22.54
C ASP A 161 -1.13 -14.00 -21.62
N ASN A 162 -2.45 -14.06 -21.55
CA ASN A 162 -3.19 -14.96 -20.69
C ASN A 162 -4.61 -15.17 -21.24
N ALA A 163 -5.36 -16.10 -20.65
CA ALA A 163 -6.69 -16.45 -21.12
C ALA A 163 -7.69 -15.26 -21.15
N ALA A 164 -7.47 -14.23 -20.34
CA ALA A 164 -8.34 -13.05 -20.27
C ALA A 164 -7.86 -11.88 -21.17
N GLY A 165 -6.64 -11.93 -21.72
CA GLY A 165 -6.14 -10.89 -22.60
C GLY A 165 -4.62 -10.83 -22.74
N LYS A 166 -4.12 -9.67 -23.19
CA LYS A 166 -2.72 -9.46 -23.58
C LYS A 166 -1.80 -8.96 -22.45
N ASP A 167 -2.35 -8.65 -21.28
CA ASP A 167 -1.61 -8.06 -20.16
C ASP A 167 -2.24 -8.40 -18.81
N LEU A 168 -1.55 -8.02 -17.73
CA LEU A 168 -1.98 -8.28 -16.37
C LEU A 168 -3.19 -7.43 -15.94
N TYR A 169 -3.43 -6.28 -16.57
CA TYR A 169 -4.62 -5.48 -16.27
C TYR A 169 -5.89 -6.20 -16.75
N ALA A 170 -5.83 -6.85 -17.92
CA ALA A 170 -6.89 -7.72 -18.41
C ALA A 170 -7.02 -8.97 -17.53
N PHE A 171 -5.90 -9.60 -17.16
CA PHE A 171 -5.89 -10.77 -16.28
C PHE A 171 -6.59 -10.52 -14.95
N TRP A 172 -6.27 -9.41 -14.27
CA TRP A 172 -6.83 -9.11 -12.96
C TRP A 172 -8.25 -8.53 -13.02
N GLY A 173 -8.67 -8.01 -14.17
CA GLY A 173 -10.03 -7.49 -14.37
C GLY A 173 -10.47 -6.55 -13.24
N ASP A 174 -11.50 -6.97 -12.50
CA ASP A 174 -12.04 -6.26 -11.34
C ASP A 174 -11.62 -6.89 -9.99
N ASP A 175 -10.96 -8.06 -9.99
CA ASP A 175 -10.69 -8.87 -8.80
C ASP A 175 -9.95 -8.10 -7.71
N VAL A 176 -8.88 -7.38 -8.10
CA VAL A 176 -8.10 -6.56 -7.17
C VAL A 176 -8.97 -5.48 -6.52
N THR A 177 -9.84 -4.83 -7.31
CA THR A 177 -10.70 -3.77 -6.80
C THR A 177 -11.77 -4.31 -5.86
N GLN A 178 -12.38 -5.45 -6.21
CA GLN A 178 -13.36 -6.11 -5.34
C GLN A 178 -12.73 -6.55 -4.01
N MET A 179 -11.48 -7.03 -4.04
CA MET A 179 -10.77 -7.37 -2.83
C MET A 179 -10.47 -6.14 -1.95
N LEU A 180 -10.09 -5.01 -2.54
CA LEU A 180 -9.92 -3.75 -1.82
C LEU A 180 -11.24 -3.25 -1.21
N ASN A 181 -12.37 -3.38 -1.93
CA ASN A 181 -13.70 -3.05 -1.40
C ASN A 181 -14.03 -3.91 -0.18
N ALA A 182 -13.83 -5.23 -0.27
CA ALA A 182 -14.05 -6.15 0.85
C ALA A 182 -13.16 -5.82 2.06
N ASP A 183 -11.90 -5.47 1.82
CA ASP A 183 -10.97 -5.05 2.88
C ASP A 183 -11.42 -3.78 3.60
N MET A 184 -11.86 -2.77 2.84
CA MET A 184 -12.37 -1.53 3.43
C MET A 184 -13.67 -1.76 4.19
N ALA A 185 -14.57 -2.59 3.67
CA ALA A 185 -15.83 -2.95 4.33
C ALA A 185 -15.62 -3.67 5.68
N ALA A 186 -14.51 -4.39 5.83
CA ALA A 186 -14.15 -5.06 7.09
C ALA A 186 -13.54 -4.13 8.14
N LEU A 187 -13.16 -2.89 7.79
CA LEU A 187 -12.72 -1.88 8.75
C LEU A 187 -13.93 -1.26 9.45
N LYS A 188 -13.78 -0.86 10.73
CA LYS A 188 -14.82 -0.13 11.46
C LYS A 188 -15.13 1.18 10.73
N GLN A 189 -16.40 1.46 10.46
CA GLN A 189 -16.82 2.63 9.68
C GLN A 189 -17.82 3.48 10.44
N GLU A 190 -17.49 4.76 10.61
CA GLU A 190 -18.47 5.84 10.84
C GLU A 190 -18.51 6.81 9.64
N GLY A 191 -17.42 6.86 8.85
CA GLY A 191 -17.29 7.66 7.63
C GLY A 191 -17.20 6.84 6.34
N ALA A 192 -17.36 7.50 5.19
CA ALA A 192 -17.24 6.88 3.88
C ALA A 192 -15.82 6.32 3.63
N PRO A 193 -15.66 5.15 2.98
CA PRO A 193 -14.36 4.56 2.70
C PRO A 193 -13.43 5.46 1.87
N VAL A 194 -12.15 5.45 2.19
CA VAL A 194 -11.11 6.19 1.47
C VAL A 194 -9.93 5.28 1.14
N LEU A 195 -9.60 5.21 -0.14
CA LEU A 195 -8.40 4.55 -0.63
C LEU A 195 -7.30 5.59 -0.84
N VAL A 196 -6.24 5.50 -0.04
CA VAL A 196 -5.06 6.36 -0.17
C VAL A 196 -4.05 5.70 -1.11
N ASN A 197 -3.91 6.26 -2.31
CA ASN A 197 -2.98 5.80 -3.32
C ASN A 197 -1.57 6.34 -3.07
N LEU A 198 -0.71 5.48 -2.51
CA LEU A 198 0.74 5.70 -2.42
C LEU A 198 1.50 4.78 -3.39
N ALA A 199 0.81 4.13 -4.33
CA ALA A 199 1.42 3.33 -5.37
C ALA A 199 1.84 4.20 -6.57
N SER A 200 2.65 3.65 -7.47
CA SER A 200 2.85 4.22 -8.80
C SER A 200 1.62 4.03 -9.68
N GLU A 201 1.46 4.89 -10.69
CA GLU A 201 0.40 4.77 -11.69
C GLU A 201 0.39 3.40 -12.38
N GLU A 202 1.57 2.82 -12.64
CA GLU A 202 1.69 1.49 -13.23
C GLU A 202 0.93 0.44 -12.42
N TYR A 203 1.09 0.43 -11.10
CA TYR A 203 0.41 -0.52 -10.23
C TYR A 203 -1.03 -0.12 -9.95
N PHE A 204 -1.30 1.17 -9.72
CA PHE A 204 -2.64 1.64 -9.40
C PHE A 204 -3.65 1.45 -10.55
N LYS A 205 -3.18 1.38 -11.81
CA LYS A 205 -4.02 1.12 -12.99
C LYS A 205 -4.79 -0.22 -12.94
N VAL A 206 -4.39 -1.18 -12.10
CA VAL A 206 -5.17 -2.40 -11.86
C VAL A 206 -6.44 -2.14 -11.04
N VAL A 207 -6.47 -1.06 -10.27
CA VAL A 207 -7.63 -0.62 -9.51
C VAL A 207 -8.59 0.09 -10.46
N ARG A 208 -9.86 -0.33 -10.47
CA ARG A 208 -10.88 0.09 -11.43
C ARG A 208 -11.82 1.11 -10.78
N PRO A 209 -11.71 2.42 -11.09
CA PRO A 209 -12.48 3.46 -10.40
C PRO A 209 -14.00 3.27 -10.51
N LYS A 210 -14.49 2.64 -11.59
CA LYS A 210 -15.92 2.39 -11.81
C LYS A 210 -16.56 1.42 -10.82
N VAL A 211 -15.77 0.49 -10.26
CA VAL A 211 -16.27 -0.53 -9.31
C VAL A 211 -15.74 -0.32 -7.89
N LEU A 212 -14.84 0.65 -7.70
CA LEU A 212 -14.29 1.00 -6.39
C LEU A 212 -15.35 1.74 -5.55
N GLN A 213 -15.62 1.24 -4.35
CA GLN A 213 -16.60 1.80 -3.42
C GLN A 213 -15.92 2.73 -2.39
N ALA A 214 -15.02 3.58 -2.86
CA ALA A 214 -14.25 4.48 -2.02
C ALA A 214 -13.83 5.74 -2.76
N ARG A 215 -13.65 6.83 -2.03
CA ARG A 215 -12.97 8.02 -2.56
C ARG A 215 -11.47 7.73 -2.68
N ILE A 216 -10.86 8.14 -3.78
CA ILE A 216 -9.42 8.04 -3.96
C ILE A 216 -8.75 9.34 -3.52
N VAL A 217 -7.68 9.22 -2.75
CA VAL A 217 -6.77 10.31 -2.42
C VAL A 217 -5.35 9.90 -2.81
N THR A 218 -4.62 10.77 -3.49
CA THR A 218 -3.27 10.52 -3.98
C THR A 218 -2.30 11.57 -3.41
N PRO A 219 -1.57 11.25 -2.33
CA PRO A 219 -0.44 12.04 -1.89
C PRO A 219 0.67 12.03 -2.94
N VAL A 220 1.24 13.21 -3.22
CA VAL A 220 2.32 13.39 -4.19
C VAL A 220 3.42 14.21 -3.55
N PHE A 221 4.65 13.74 -3.74
CA PHE A 221 5.83 14.29 -3.09
C PHE A 221 6.70 15.00 -4.13
N GLU A 222 6.90 16.30 -3.93
CA GLU A 222 7.67 17.17 -4.81
C GLU A 222 8.88 17.76 -4.07
N ASP A 223 10.04 17.71 -4.70
CA ASP A 223 11.27 18.33 -4.21
C ASP A 223 11.58 19.60 -5.00
N TRP A 224 12.12 20.61 -4.32
CA TRP A 224 12.71 21.77 -4.97
C TRP A 224 14.03 21.39 -5.66
N LYS A 225 14.11 21.53 -6.99
CA LYS A 225 15.36 21.31 -7.74
C LYS A 225 15.37 22.08 -9.05
N GLY A 226 16.33 22.99 -9.20
CA GLY A 226 16.49 23.82 -10.40
C GLY A 226 15.40 24.88 -10.53
N GLY A 227 15.11 25.60 -9.44
CA GLY A 227 14.17 26.73 -9.43
C GLY A 227 12.68 26.36 -9.48
N ARG A 228 12.33 25.07 -9.40
CA ARG A 228 10.94 24.61 -9.37
C ARG A 228 10.77 23.33 -8.55
N TYR A 229 9.54 23.10 -8.10
CA TYR A 229 9.13 21.83 -7.51
C TYR A 229 8.89 20.78 -8.60
N LYS A 230 9.40 19.57 -8.38
CA LYS A 230 9.17 18.41 -9.26
C LYS A 230 9.28 17.10 -8.49
N ILE A 231 8.67 16.05 -9.01
CA ILE A 231 8.80 14.71 -8.46
C ILE A 231 10.21 14.18 -8.78
N ILE A 232 11.01 13.89 -7.75
CA ILE A 232 12.26 13.15 -7.87
C ILE A 232 11.98 11.69 -7.50
N SER A 233 12.06 10.78 -8.47
CA SER A 233 11.48 9.43 -8.31
C SER A 233 11.96 8.67 -7.07
N PHE A 234 13.25 8.71 -6.74
CA PHE A 234 13.79 8.02 -5.55
C PHE A 234 13.22 8.61 -4.26
N HIS A 235 13.24 9.94 -4.12
CA HIS A 235 12.68 10.64 -2.95
C HIS A 235 11.17 10.40 -2.81
N ALA A 236 10.42 10.48 -3.91
CA ALA A 236 8.98 10.28 -3.88
C ALA A 236 8.60 8.85 -3.51
N LYS A 237 9.36 7.84 -3.96
CA LYS A 237 9.17 6.44 -3.53
C LYS A 237 9.43 6.29 -2.03
N ARG A 238 10.54 6.82 -1.53
CA ARG A 238 10.84 6.80 -0.10
C ARG A 238 9.76 7.50 0.72
N ALA A 239 9.34 8.70 0.32
CA ALA A 239 8.30 9.46 1.01
C ALA A 239 6.93 8.76 1.05
N ARG A 240 6.57 7.99 0.01
CA ARG A 240 5.38 7.10 0.06
C ARG A 240 5.50 6.05 1.15
N GLY A 241 6.67 5.44 1.28
CA GLY A 241 7.00 4.54 2.38
C GLY A 241 6.88 5.22 3.75
N THR A 242 7.52 6.38 3.90
CA THR A 242 7.52 7.17 5.13
C THR A 242 6.12 7.61 5.52
N MET A 243 5.26 8.01 4.56
CA MET A 243 3.86 8.34 4.81
C MET A 243 3.04 7.13 5.27
N ALA A 244 3.25 5.96 4.65
CA ALA A 244 2.62 4.72 5.10
C ALA A 244 3.07 4.36 6.53
N ARG A 245 4.37 4.52 6.83
CA ARG A 245 4.91 4.36 8.19
C ARG A 245 4.25 5.31 9.18
N TYR A 246 4.19 6.60 8.84
CA TYR A 246 3.54 7.63 9.66
C TYR A 246 2.10 7.24 9.99
N ALA A 247 1.33 6.82 8.99
CA ALA A 247 -0.05 6.37 9.20
C ALA A 247 -0.11 5.16 10.13
N VAL A 248 0.80 4.20 9.98
CA VAL A 248 0.88 3.02 10.85
C VAL A 248 1.22 3.43 12.28
N THR A 249 2.36 4.08 12.52
CA THR A 249 2.88 4.37 13.86
C THR A 249 2.00 5.33 14.65
N HIS A 250 1.29 6.23 13.98
CA HIS A 250 0.36 7.18 14.60
C HIS A 250 -1.10 6.70 14.60
N ARG A 251 -1.35 5.46 14.15
CA ARG A 251 -2.70 4.86 14.07
C ARG A 251 -3.69 5.77 13.32
N VAL A 252 -3.24 6.37 12.22
CA VAL A 252 -4.06 7.28 11.43
C VAL A 252 -5.15 6.47 10.73
N THR A 253 -6.40 6.73 11.09
CA THR A 253 -7.59 6.16 10.44
C THR A 253 -8.36 7.21 9.66
N ASP A 254 -8.23 8.49 10.00
CA ASP A 254 -8.82 9.62 9.27
C ASP A 254 -7.82 10.13 8.22
N PRO A 255 -8.13 10.05 6.91
CA PRO A 255 -7.22 10.48 5.86
C PRO A 255 -6.86 11.97 5.95
N GLU A 256 -7.73 12.84 6.47
CA GLU A 256 -7.40 14.27 6.62
C GLU A 256 -6.23 14.49 7.58
N LYS A 257 -6.03 13.60 8.56
CA LYS A 257 -4.87 13.66 9.46
C LYS A 257 -3.54 13.40 8.75
N LEU A 258 -3.53 12.75 7.58
CA LEU A 258 -2.31 12.58 6.78
C LEU A 258 -1.75 13.92 6.27
N LYS A 259 -2.56 14.98 6.18
CA LYS A 259 -2.07 16.33 5.84
C LYS A 259 -1.12 16.91 6.89
N ARG A 260 -1.04 16.30 8.09
CA ARG A 260 -0.09 16.65 9.16
C ARG A 260 1.27 15.97 9.02
N PHE A 261 1.44 15.10 8.03
CA PHE A 261 2.73 14.48 7.73
C PHE A 261 3.79 15.55 7.48
N ALA A 262 4.89 15.46 8.24
CA ALA A 262 5.98 16.42 8.25
C ALA A 262 7.38 15.75 8.26
N GLU A 263 7.47 14.48 7.88
CA GLU A 263 8.72 13.71 7.92
C GLU A 263 9.65 14.07 6.75
N ASP A 264 10.96 13.85 6.94
CA ASP A 264 12.00 14.04 5.92
C ASP A 264 12.03 15.45 5.28
N GLY A 265 11.46 16.47 5.94
CA GLY A 265 11.36 17.85 5.47
C GLY A 265 10.21 18.13 4.50
N TYR A 266 9.29 17.18 4.29
CA TYR A 266 8.07 17.43 3.52
C TYR A 266 7.02 18.16 4.36
N ALA A 267 6.19 18.99 3.71
CA ALA A 267 5.01 19.58 4.33
C ALA A 267 3.85 19.66 3.32
N PHE A 268 2.61 19.54 3.79
CA PHE A 268 1.42 19.67 2.95
C PHE A 268 1.29 21.10 2.38
N ASP A 269 1.16 21.21 1.06
CA ASP A 269 0.91 22.47 0.36
C ASP A 269 -0.56 22.57 -0.05
N LYS A 270 -1.34 23.35 0.71
CA LYS A 270 -2.77 23.54 0.45
C LYS A 270 -3.04 24.20 -0.92
N ALA A 271 -2.19 25.13 -1.36
CA ALA A 271 -2.39 25.87 -2.60
C ALA A 271 -2.12 24.99 -3.84
N ALA A 272 -1.21 24.03 -3.72
CA ALA A 272 -0.91 23.07 -4.78
C ALA A 272 -1.81 21.81 -4.75
N SER A 273 -2.70 21.69 -3.77
CA SER A 273 -3.55 20.51 -3.57
C SER A 273 -4.99 20.73 -4.00
N ASP A 274 -5.68 19.64 -4.34
CA ASP A 274 -7.11 19.59 -4.57
C ASP A 274 -7.81 18.50 -3.73
N ALA A 275 -9.07 18.22 -4.02
CA ALA A 275 -9.89 17.26 -3.28
C ALA A 275 -9.33 15.82 -3.28
N THR A 276 -8.61 15.43 -4.34
CA THR A 276 -8.12 14.06 -4.56
C THR A 276 -6.60 13.99 -4.65
N ARG A 277 -5.92 15.07 -5.03
CA ARG A 277 -4.48 15.14 -5.17
C ARG A 277 -3.89 16.02 -4.08
N TRP A 278 -3.09 15.44 -3.18
CA TRP A 278 -2.51 16.14 -2.04
C TRP A 278 -1.00 16.31 -2.25
N VAL A 279 -0.55 17.54 -2.46
CA VAL A 279 0.86 17.87 -2.66
C VAL A 279 1.55 18.04 -1.32
N PHE A 280 2.66 17.34 -1.16
CA PHE A 280 3.63 17.52 -0.09
C PHE A 280 4.95 17.99 -0.72
N ARG A 281 5.47 19.12 -0.24
CA ARG A 281 6.67 19.74 -0.79
C ARG A 281 7.80 19.75 0.21
N ARG A 282 8.99 19.49 -0.30
CA ARG A 282 10.24 19.60 0.43
C ARG A 282 11.17 20.56 -0.30
N ARG A 283 11.75 21.48 0.45
CA ARG A 283 12.88 22.29 0.00
C ARG A 283 14.05 21.95 0.91
N PRO A 284 15.07 21.22 0.42
CA PRO A 284 16.31 21.07 1.16
C PRO A 284 16.84 22.47 1.50
N GLU A 285 17.32 22.65 2.73
CA GLU A 285 18.13 23.83 3.06
C GLU A 285 19.39 23.80 2.19
N ASP A 286 19.81 24.99 1.70
CA ASP A 286 20.99 25.14 0.84
C ASP A 286 22.29 24.81 1.61
#